data_AF-A0A522QL58-F1
#
_entry.id   AF-A0A522QL58-F1
#
_cell.length_a   1.000
_cell.length_b   1.000
_cell.length_c   1.000
_cell.angle_alpha   90.00
_cell.angle_beta   90.00
_cell.angle_gamma   90.00
#
_symmetry.space_group_name_H-M   'P 1'
#
loop_
_entity.id
_entity.type
_entity.pdbx_description
1 polymer ?
#
loop_
_entity_poly.entity_id
_entity_poly.type
_entity_poly.pdbx_seq_one_letter_code
_entity_poly.pdbx_strand_id
1 'polypeptide(L)' 'MTGAVVYFDHPVHAMADHTVNIDLTGPSLGSAQRFALELPAASARALVRAIEQALASAPEQLTR' A
#
# COMPACT_ATOMS: atom_id res chain seq x y z
N MET A 1 1.09 -16.46 -0.59
CA MET A 1 0.04 -15.44 -0.74
C MET A 1 0.49 -14.21 0.03
N THR A 2 0.67 -13.09 -0.66
CA THR A 2 0.96 -11.78 -0.06
C THR A 2 -0.36 -11.11 0.26
N GLY A 3 -0.54 -10.63 1.49
CA GLY A 3 -1.75 -9.95 1.95
C GLY A 3 -1.45 -8.51 2.34
N ALA A 4 -2.44 -7.63 2.25
CA ALA A 4 -2.36 -6.25 2.71
C ALA A 4 -3.52 -5.93 3.65
N VAL A 5 -3.22 -5.29 4.78
CA VAL A 5 -4.24 -4.68 5.64
C VAL A 5 -4.22 -3.18 5.40
N VAL A 6 -5.38 -2.58 5.15
CA VAL A 6 -5.52 -1.16 4.86
C VAL A 6 -6.55 -0.54 5.79
N TYR A 7 -6.17 0.52 6.49
CA TYR A 7 -7.03 1.23 7.45
C TYR A 7 -6.69 2.73 7.50
N PHE A 8 -7.60 3.53 8.05
CA PHE A 8 -7.41 4.98 8.22
C PHE A 8 -7.47 5.31 9.71
N ASP A 9 -6.34 5.71 10.29
CA ASP A 9 -6.19 6.01 11.72
C ASP A 9 -4.91 6.85 11.95
N HIS A 10 -4.56 7.08 13.21
CA HIS A 10 -3.37 7.80 13.63
C HIS A 10 -2.08 7.06 13.18
N PRO A 11 -1.13 7.76 12.54
CA PRO A 11 0.17 7.19 12.17
C PRO A 11 1.04 6.91 13.40
N VAL A 12 2.04 6.04 13.23
CA VAL A 12 3.10 5.82 14.21
C VAL A 12 4.29 6.75 13.95
N HIS A 13 4.60 7.06 12.69
CA HIS A 13 5.82 7.80 12.31
C HIS A 13 5.55 9.10 11.56
N ALA A 14 4.50 9.19 10.74
CA ALA A 14 4.18 10.36 9.97
C ALA A 14 3.69 11.51 10.86
N MET A 15 4.06 12.75 10.49
CA MET A 15 3.66 13.97 11.21
C MET A 15 2.29 14.49 10.74
N ALA A 16 1.31 13.60 10.55
CA ALA A 16 -0.06 13.93 10.16
C ALA A 16 -1.03 13.42 11.23
N ASP A 17 -2.17 14.08 11.42
CA ASP A 17 -3.15 13.63 12.43
C ASP A 17 -3.71 12.24 12.12
N HIS A 18 -4.00 11.96 10.84
CA HIS A 18 -4.49 10.66 10.37
C HIS A 18 -3.88 10.32 9.02
N THR A 19 -3.60 9.03 8.81
CA THR A 19 -3.04 8.46 7.58
C THR A 19 -3.85 7.25 7.13
N VAL A 20 -3.77 6.94 5.84
CA VAL A 20 -4.03 5.60 5.34
C VAL A 20 -2.80 4.77 5.65
N ASN A 21 -2.97 3.77 6.50
CA ASN A 21 -1.92 2.84 6.88
C ASN A 21 -2.08 1.56 6.06
N ILE A 22 -1.00 1.09 5.44
CA ILE A 22 -0.96 -0.11 4.61
C ILE A 22 0.12 -1.02 5.15
N ASP A 23 -0.27 -2.19 5.66
CA ASP A 23 0.64 -3.22 6.14
C ASP A 23 0.73 -4.36 5.13
N LEU A 24 1.89 -4.48 4.46
CA LEU A 24 2.17 -5.58 3.53
C LEU A 24 2.75 -6.78 4.27
N THR A 25 2.20 -7.96 4.00
CA THR A 25 2.61 -9.25 4.61
C THR A 25 2.84 -10.30 3.53
N GLY A 26 3.76 -11.24 3.76
CA GLY A 26 4.06 -12.30 2.80
C GLY A 26 4.92 -13.41 3.37
N PRO A 27 4.89 -14.62 2.79
CA PRO A 27 5.61 -15.79 3.31
C PRO A 27 7.13 -15.63 3.25
N SER A 28 7.65 -14.86 2.28
CA SER A 28 9.08 -14.52 2.17
C SER A 28 9.53 -13.40 3.11
N LEU A 29 8.57 -12.67 3.70
CA LEU A 29 8.83 -11.57 4.61
C LEU A 29 8.95 -12.05 6.07
N GLY A 30 8.47 -13.26 6.41
CA GLY A 30 8.39 -13.69 7.81
C GLY A 30 7.49 -12.79 8.66
N SER A 31 7.23 -13.17 9.91
CA SER A 31 6.32 -12.41 10.80
C SER A 31 6.85 -11.02 11.17
N ALA A 32 8.16 -10.81 11.05
CA ALA A 32 8.86 -9.59 11.48
C ALA A 32 9.14 -8.57 10.37
N GLN A 33 8.96 -8.91 9.09
CA GLN A 33 9.22 -7.99 7.97
C GLN A 33 7.90 -7.48 7.38
N ARG A 34 7.09 -6.86 8.23
CA ARG A 34 5.93 -6.09 7.77
C ARG A 34 6.46 -4.79 7.18
N PHE A 35 6.07 -4.49 5.95
CA PHE A 35 6.36 -3.19 5.37
C PHE A 35 5.11 -2.33 5.53
N ALA A 36 5.20 -1.37 6.46
CA ALA A 36 4.13 -0.43 6.76
C ALA A 36 4.33 0.87 5.99
N LEU A 37 3.27 1.35 5.34
CA LEU A 37 3.21 2.67 4.71
C LEU A 37 2.19 3.52 5.45
N GLU A 38 2.56 4.75 5.78
CA GLU A 38 1.66 5.74 6.38
C GLU A 38 1.52 6.91 5.41
N LEU A 39 0.34 7.06 4.81
CA LEU A 39 0.12 8.01 3.72
C LEU A 39 -0.97 9.01 4.07
N PRO A 40 -0.75 10.33 3.89
CA PRO A 40 -1.86 11.27 3.86
C PRO A 40 -2.90 10.84 2.81
N ALA A 41 -4.18 11.13 3.07
CA ALA A 41 -5.27 10.67 2.20
C ALA A 41 -5.12 11.10 0.72
N ALA A 42 -4.52 12.27 0.47
CA ALA A 42 -4.22 12.74 -0.89
C ALA A 42 -3.17 11.84 -1.57
N SER A 43 -2.09 11.49 -0.88
CA SER A 43 -1.03 10.61 -1.37
C SER A 43 -1.52 9.18 -1.57
N ALA A 44 -2.37 8.67 -0.67
CA ALA A 44 -2.99 7.36 -0.84
C ALA A 44 -3.83 7.28 -2.12
N ARG A 45 -4.63 8.30 -2.41
CA ARG A 45 -5.39 8.40 -3.68
C ARG A 45 -4.46 8.52 -4.89
N ALA A 46 -3.33 9.23 -4.76
CA ALA A 46 -2.34 9.31 -5.82
C ALA A 46 -1.67 7.95 -6.09
N LEU A 47 -1.37 7.19 -5.04
CA LEU A 47 -0.81 5.84 -5.14
C LEU A 47 -1.77 4.90 -5.89
N VAL A 48 -3.06 4.89 -5.53
CA VAL A 48 -4.07 4.07 -6.25
C VAL A 48 -4.06 4.40 -7.74
N ARG A 49 -4.10 5.69 -8.11
CA ARG A 49 -4.05 6.09 -9.53
C ARG A 49 -2.77 5.63 -10.22
N ALA A 50 -1.62 5.75 -9.56
CA ALA A 50 -0.35 5.32 -10.12
C ALA A 50 -0.30 3.79 -10.34
N ILE A 51 -0.86 3.01 -9.41
CA ILE A 51 -0.98 1.55 -9.56
C ILE A 51 -1.88 1.22 -10.76
N GLU A 52 -3.07 1.81 -10.84
CA GLU A 52 -3.99 1.59 -11.97
C GLU A 52 -3.35 1.97 -13.31
N GLN A 53 -2.61 3.08 -13.37
CA GLN A 53 -1.86 3.49 -14.56
C GLN A 53 -0.77 2.48 -14.95
N ALA A 54 -0.03 1.96 -13.96
CA ALA A 54 1.00 0.95 -14.21
C ALA A 54 0.38 -0.34 -14.76
N LEU A 55 -0.73 -0.81 -14.18
CA LEU A 55 -1.47 -1.97 -14.66
C LEU A 55 -2.02 -1.77 -16.07
N ALA A 56 -2.61 -0.61 -16.36
CA ALA A 56 -3.11 -0.28 -17.69
C ALA A 56 -2.00 -0.18 -18.76
N SER A 57 -0.76 0.13 -18.36
CA SER A 57 0.39 0.21 -19.26
C SER A 57 1.06 -1.15 -19.53
N ALA A 58 0.76 -2.17 -18.72
CA ALA A 58 1.35 -3.48 -18.86
C ALA A 58 0.69 -4.27 -20.01
N PRO A 59 1.43 -5.13 -20.72
CA PRO A 59 0.85 -6.06 -21.68
C PRO A 59 -0.24 -6.91 -21.03
N GLU A 60 -1.40 -7.07 -21.70
CA GLU A 60 -2.54 -7.82 -21.14
C GLU A 60 -2.19 -9.24 -20.70
N GLN A 61 -1.19 -9.88 -21.33
CA GLN A 61 -0.78 -11.24 -20.97
C GLN A 61 -0.13 -11.34 -19.57
N LEU A 62 0.31 -10.22 -18.99
CA LEU A 62 0.94 -10.17 -17.67
C LEU A 62 -0.03 -9.79 -16.55
N THR A 63 -1.21 -9.26 -16.89
CA THR A 63 -2.20 -8.73 -15.94
C THR A 63 -3.55 -9.44 -16.00
N ARG A 64 -3.68 -10.53 -16.78
CA ARG A 64 -4.85 -11.41 -16.83
C ARG A 64 -4.69 -12.64 -15.94
#